data_AF-A0A7X7X2J2-F1
#
_entry.id   AF-A0A7X7X2J2-F1
#
_cell.length_a   1.000
_cell.length_b   1.000
_cell.length_c   1.000
_cell.angle_alpha   90.00
_cell.angle_beta   90.00
_cell.angle_gamma   90.00
#
_symmetry.space_group_name_H-M   'P 1'
#
loop_
_entity.id
_entity.type
_entity.pdbx_description
1 polymer ?
#
loop_
_entity_poly.entity_id
_entity_poly.type
_entity_poly.pdbx_seq_one_letter_code
_entity_poly.pdbx_strand_id
1 'polypeptide(L)' 'MKRIEVVRGQLNKALETGCKKDVVLTISRQLDDLIVEAMKMQNKKYINKGQIRI' A
#
# COMPACT_ATOMS: atom_id res chain seq x y z
N MET A 1 0.37 -0.43 8.63
CA MET A 1 -0.03 -1.71 8.00
C MET A 1 -1.54 -1.87 7.86
N LYS A 2 -2.37 -1.57 8.87
CA LYS A 2 -3.84 -1.73 8.80
C LYS A 2 -4.52 -1.14 7.55
N ARG A 3 -4.04 0.00 7.02
CA ARG A 3 -4.61 0.64 5.81
C ARG A 3 -4.40 -0.18 4.53
N ILE A 4 -3.24 -0.82 4.36
CA ILE A 4 -2.94 -1.65 3.19
C ILE A 4 -3.86 -2.87 3.15
N GLU A 5 -4.10 -3.49 4.31
CA GLU A 5 -4.98 -4.66 4.42
C GLU A 5 -6.44 -4.31 4.10
N VAL A 6 -6.92 -3.14 4.56
CA VAL A 6 -8.26 -2.65 4.23
C VAL A 6 -8.43 -2.44 2.74
N VAL A 7 -7.50 -1.75 2.07
CA VAL A 7 -7.57 -1.50 0.62
C VAL A 7 -7.44 -2.80 -0.17
N ARG A 8 -6.61 -3.74 0.30
CA ARG A 8 -6.53 -5.09 -0.29
C ARG A 8 -7.86 -5.83 -0.21
N GLY A 9 -8.56 -5.76 0.94
CA GLY A 9 -9.90 -6.33 1.09
C GLY A 9 -10.93 -5.71 0.14
N GLN A 10 -10.85 -4.39 -0.07
CA GLN A 10 -11.70 -3.69 -1.05
C GLN A 10 -11.41 -4.13 -2.48
N LEU A 11 -10.13 -4.31 -2.83
CA LEU A 11 -9.74 -4.80 -4.15
C LEU A 11 -10.26 -6.22 -4.39
N ASN A 12 -10.08 -7.13 -3.43
CA ASN A 12 -10.60 -8.49 -3.52
C ASN A 12 -12.10 -8.49 -3.72
N LYS A 13 -12.84 -7.72 -2.91
CA LYS A 13 -14.29 -7.62 -3.06
C LYS A 13 -14.70 -7.06 -4.42
N ALA A 14 -13.99 -6.07 -4.95
CA ALA A 14 -14.27 -5.51 -6.27
C ALA A 14 -14.03 -6.51 -7.41
N LEU A 15 -13.05 -7.40 -7.26
CA LEU A 15 -12.81 -8.49 -8.20
C LEU A 15 -13.89 -9.57 -8.10
N GLU A 16 -14.26 -9.97 -6.89
CA GLU A 16 -15.30 -10.99 -6.65
C GLU A 16 -16.68 -10.55 -7.15
N THR A 17 -17.03 -9.28 -7.01
CA THR A 17 -18.33 -8.74 -7.46
C THR A 17 -18.35 -8.38 -8.95
N GLY A 18 -17.23 -8.53 -9.67
CA GLY A 18 -17.14 -8.18 -11.09
C GLY A 18 -17.28 -6.68 -11.34
N CYS A 19 -16.71 -5.84 -10.47
CA CYS A 19 -16.74 -4.39 -10.66
C CYS A 19 -16.10 -3.97 -11.99
N LYS A 20 -16.51 -2.80 -12.48
CA LYS A 20 -15.96 -2.18 -13.68
C LYS A 20 -14.44 -2.05 -13.57
N LYS A 21 -13.75 -2.31 -14.68
CA LYS A 21 -12.27 -2.21 -14.78
C LYS A 21 -11.72 -0.90 -14.20
N ASP A 22 -12.39 0.22 -14.43
CA ASP A 22 -11.97 1.53 -13.93
C ASP A 22 -11.94 1.60 -12.39
N VAL A 23 -12.93 1.00 -11.73
CA VAL A 23 -13.01 0.91 -10.27
C VAL A 23 -11.89 0.04 -9.73
N VAL A 24 -11.65 -1.12 -10.36
CA VAL A 24 -10.56 -2.02 -9.99
C VAL A 24 -9.20 -1.32 -10.13
N LEU A 25 -8.98 -0.62 -11.24
CA LEU A 25 -7.74 0.14 -11.48
C LEU A 25 -7.53 1.25 -10.44
N THR A 26 -8.60 1.94 -10.06
CA THR A 26 -8.54 3.00 -9.05
C THR A 26 -8.10 2.44 -7.69
N ILE A 27 -8.72 1.32 -7.27
CA ILE A 27 -8.37 0.68 -5.98
C ILE A 27 -6.94 0.11 -6.04
N SER A 28 -6.53 -0.49 -7.15
CA SER A 28 -5.15 -0.98 -7.33
C SER A 28 -4.13 0.15 -7.19
N ARG A 29 -4.37 1.31 -7.81
CA ARG A 29 -3.47 2.47 -7.69
C ARG A 29 -3.33 2.95 -6.26
N GLN A 30 -4.44 3.03 -5.53
CA GLN A 30 -4.42 3.39 -4.11
C GLN A 30 -3.62 2.40 -3.28
N LEU A 31 -3.68 1.10 -3.60
CA LEU A 31 -2.89 0.07 -2.93
C LEU A 31 -1.39 0.24 -3.22
N ASP A 32 -1.01 0.49 -4.47
CA ASP A 32 0.37 0.74 -4.88
C ASP A 32 0.97 1.96 -4.16
N ASP A 33 0.23 3.07 -4.11
CA ASP A 33 0.66 4.28 -3.40
C ASP A 33 0.95 3.99 -1.91
N LEU A 34 0.06 3.26 -1.24
CA LEU A 34 0.24 2.89 0.16
C LEU A 34 1.44 1.96 0.38
N ILE A 35 1.74 1.07 -0.57
CA ILE A 35 2.92 0.20 -0.53
C ILE A 35 4.19 1.05 -0.67
N VAL A 36 4.23 1.97 -1.63
CA VAL A 36 5.38 2.86 -1.83
C VAL A 36 5.60 3.75 -0.60
N GLU A 37 4.54 4.30 0.00
CA GLU A 37 4.65 5.05 1.25
C GLU A 37 5.21 4.20 2.39
N ALA A 38 4.74 2.95 2.55
CA ALA A 38 5.25 2.03 3.55
C ALA A 38 6.73 1.68 3.34
N MET A 39 7.15 1.47 2.08
CA MET A 39 8.55 1.25 1.72
C MET A 39 9.42 2.46 2.03
N LYS A 40 8.97 3.68 1.67
CA LYS A 40 9.69 4.93 2.01
C LYS A 40 9.84 5.12 3.51
N MET A 41 8.79 4.84 4.28
CA MET A 41 8.84 4.91 5.75
C MET A 41 9.81 3.88 6.34
N GLN A 42 9.82 2.64 5.83
CA GLN A 42 10.82 1.66 6.23
C GLN A 42 12.23 2.17 5.91
N ASN A 43 12.49 2.61 4.67
CA ASN A 43 13.82 3.07 4.27
C ASN A 43 14.31 4.25 5.12
N LYS A 44 13.46 5.24 5.40
CA LYS A 44 13.77 6.34 6.34
C LYS A 44 14.13 5.82 7.73
N LYS A 45 13.43 4.81 8.22
CA LYS A 45 13.69 4.20 9.54
C LYS A 45 15.04 3.47 9.58
N TYR A 46 15.44 2.84 8.48
CA TYR A 46 16.76 2.20 8.35
C TYR A 46 17.90 3.22 8.25
N ILE A 47 17.74 4.30 7.47
CA ILE A 47 18.74 5.38 7.38
C ILE A 47 18.97 6.03 8.75
N ASN A 48 17.89 6.31 9.48
CA ASN A 48 17.98 6.95 10.80
C ASN A 48 18.60 6.01 11.86
N LYS A 49 18.42 4.67 11.74
CA LYS A 49 19.12 3.69 12.58
C LYS A 49 20.62 3.55 12.26
N GLY A 50 21.02 3.83 11.03
CA GLY A 50 22.42 3.84 10.62
C GLY A 50 23.20 5.04 11.17
N GLN A 51 22.55 6.21 11.27
CA GLN A 51 23.17 7.43 11.82
C GLN A 51 23.38 7.43 13.34
N ILE A 52 22.63 6.61 14.10
CA ILE A 52 22.78 6.51 15.57
C ILE A 52 23.91 5.53 15.95
N ARG A 53 24.49 4.81 14.98
CA ARG A 53 25.68 3.96 15.16
C ARG A 53 26.93 4.65 14.62
N ILE A 54 27.30 5.81 15.15
CA ILE A 54 28.63 6.41 15.02
C ILE A 54 29.01 6.99 16.38
#